data_AF-A0A254SW31-F1
#
_entry.id   AF-A0A254SW31-F1
#
_cell.length_a   1.000
_cell.length_b   1.000
_cell.length_c   1.000
_cell.angle_alpha   90.00
_cell.angle_beta   90.00
_cell.angle_gamma   90.00
#
_symmetry.space_group_name_H-M   'P 1'
#
loop_
_entity.id
_entity.type
_entity.pdbx_description
1 polymer ?
#
loop_
_entity_poly.entity_id
_entity_poly.type
_entity_poly.pdbx_seq_one_letter_code
_entity_poly.pdbx_strand_id
1 'polypeptide(L)'
;MVKYTLIGLNGNAYSIMAYVCDALKQERENMELASDEYETIKADYLKDAMSGDYNHLLCVSFDMIERINKDIGCDISDDDQIVLNKQPK
;
A
#
# COMPACT_ATOMS: atom_id res chain seq x y z
N MET A 1 -5.98 7.31 -12.01
CA MET A 1 -5.05 8.07 -11.15
C MET A 1 -4.94 7.29 -9.87
N VAL A 2 -3.72 6.96 -9.45
CA VAL A 2 -3.49 6.20 -8.22
C VAL A 2 -3.88 7.06 -7.01
N LYS A 3 -4.69 6.52 -6.09
CA LYS A 3 -5.17 7.27 -4.91
C LYS A 3 -4.21 7.13 -3.72
N TYR A 4 -3.66 5.94 -3.52
CA TYR A 4 -2.73 5.64 -2.43
C TYR A 4 -1.36 5.20 -2.96
N THR A 5 -0.28 5.69 -2.36
CA THR A 5 1.10 5.34 -2.73
C THR A 5 2.01 5.34 -1.51
N LEU A 6 3.03 4.47 -1.53
CA LEU A 6 4.09 4.46 -0.51
C LEU A 6 5.21 5.48 -0.82
N ILE A 7 5.22 6.07 -2.02
CA ILE A 7 6.24 7.03 -2.44
C ILE A 7 6.12 8.31 -1.60
N GLY A 8 7.25 8.75 -1.03
CA GLY A 8 7.30 9.97 -0.22
C GLY A 8 6.81 9.81 1.21
N LEU A 9 6.43 8.60 1.64
CA LEU A 9 6.14 8.31 3.04
C LEU A 9 7.41 8.25 3.89
N ASN A 10 7.25 8.52 5.18
CA ASN A 10 8.28 8.23 6.16
C ASN A 10 8.59 6.73 6.14
N GLY A 11 9.85 6.38 5.89
CA GLY A 11 10.31 4.98 5.85
C GLY A 11 10.28 4.27 7.20
N ASN A 12 9.77 4.86 8.27
CA ASN A 12 9.55 4.14 9.51
C ASN A 12 8.47 3.06 9.34
N ALA A 13 8.74 1.85 9.85
CA ALA A 13 7.84 0.71 9.71
C ALA A 13 6.43 0.97 10.26
N TYR A 14 6.31 1.66 11.41
CA TYR A 14 5.01 2.03 11.97
C TYR A 14 4.27 3.05 11.11
N SER A 15 5.00 4.00 10.50
CA SER A 15 4.39 4.95 9.57
C SER A 15 3.83 4.28 8.34
N ILE A 16 4.53 3.30 7.77
CA ILE A 16 4.08 2.52 6.62
C ILE A 16 2.83 1.71 7.00
N MET A 17 2.88 0.94 8.08
CA MET A 17 1.74 0.13 8.54
C MET A 17 0.50 0.98 8.83
N ALA A 18 0.68 2.11 9.52
CA ALA A 18 -0.41 3.03 9.82
C ALA A 18 -1.05 3.57 8.53
N TYR A 19 -0.24 3.98 7.56
CA TYR A 19 -0.74 4.48 6.28
C TYR A 19 -1.60 3.44 5.53
N VAL A 20 -1.12 2.19 5.44
CA VAL A 20 -1.87 1.12 4.75
C VAL A 20 -3.18 0.81 5.48
N CYS A 21 -3.15 0.73 6.82
CA CYS A 21 -4.37 0.52 7.61
C CYS A 21 -5.37 1.67 7.48
N ASP A 22 -4.89 2.92 7.42
CA ASP A 22 -5.75 4.08 7.23
C ASP A 22 -6.36 4.12 5.82
N ALA A 23 -5.60 3.75 4.78
CA ALA A 23 -6.11 3.60 3.42
C ALA A 23 -7.23 2.55 3.35
N LEU A 24 -7.00 1.35 3.91
CA LEU A 24 -7.98 0.28 3.96
C LEU A 24 -9.26 0.72 4.72
N LYS A 25 -9.10 1.45 5.82
CA LYS A 25 -10.22 1.93 6.63
C LYS A 25 -11.03 3.00 5.88
N GLN A 26 -10.38 3.91 5.18
CA GLN A 26 -11.05 4.97 4.41
C GLN A 26 -11.86 4.39 3.24
N GLU A 27 -11.33 3.36 2.60
CA GLU A 27 -11.97 2.77 1.41
C GLU A 27 -12.91 1.62 1.70
N ARG A 28 -13.04 1.21 2.97
CA ARG A 28 -13.92 0.12 3.37
C ARG A 28 -15.33 0.21 2.76
N GLU A 29 -15.92 1.40 2.74
CA GLU A 29 -17.26 1.62 2.17
C GLU A 29 -17.27 1.48 0.64
N ASN A 30 -16.25 2.01 -0.04
CA ASN A 30 -16.12 1.91 -1.51
C ASN A 30 -15.84 0.48 -1.98
N MET A 31 -15.16 -0.30 -1.15
CA MET A 31 -14.86 -1.72 -1.38
C MET A 31 -16.00 -2.64 -0.94
N GLU A 32 -17.12 -2.09 -0.44
CA GLU A 32 -18.27 -2.84 0.11
C GLU A 32 -17.89 -3.86 1.21
N LEU A 33 -16.80 -3.61 1.94
CA LEU A 33 -16.25 -4.53 2.93
C LEU A 33 -17.11 -4.57 4.21
N ALA A 34 -17.59 -5.76 4.53
CA ALA A 34 -18.20 -6.05 5.82
C ALA A 34 -17.18 -5.82 6.96
N SER A 35 -17.67 -5.59 8.18
CA SER A 35 -16.78 -5.22 9.30
C SER A 35 -15.82 -6.35 9.68
N ASP A 36 -16.31 -7.59 9.63
CA ASP A 36 -15.56 -8.81 9.87
C ASP A 36 -14.50 -9.03 8.78
N GLU A 37 -14.87 -8.86 7.51
CA GLU A 37 -13.93 -8.97 6.39
C GLU A 37 -12.80 -7.94 6.47
N TYR A 38 -13.12 -6.68 6.78
CA TYR A 38 -12.13 -5.63 7.03
C TYR A 38 -11.14 -6.01 8.14
N GLU A 39 -11.63 -6.53 9.28
CA GLU A 39 -10.75 -6.92 10.38
C GLU A 39 -9.89 -8.14 10.02
N THR A 40 -10.41 -9.10 9.24
CA THR A 40 -9.62 -10.23 8.72
C THR A 40 -8.49 -9.75 7.80
N ILE A 41 -8.81 -8.94 6.79
CA ILE A 41 -7.80 -8.42 5.84
C ILE A 41 -6.73 -7.62 6.59
N LYS A 42 -7.15 -6.76 7.52
CA LYS A 42 -6.24 -5.96 8.34
C LYS A 42 -5.34 -6.84 9.22
N ALA A 43 -5.90 -7.86 9.88
CA ALA A 43 -5.13 -8.77 10.72
C ALA A 43 -4.11 -9.57 9.92
N ASP A 44 -4.50 -10.05 8.72
CA ASP A 44 -3.60 -10.79 7.83
C ASP A 44 -2.46 -9.90 7.34
N TYR A 45 -2.75 -8.66 6.92
CA TYR A 45 -1.72 -7.68 6.58
C TYR A 45 -0.76 -7.41 7.73
N LEU A 46 -1.28 -7.10 8.92
CA LEU A 46 -0.44 -6.77 10.08
C LEU A 46 0.43 -7.95 10.50
N LYS A 47 -0.09 -9.17 10.43
CA LYS A 47 0.67 -10.39 10.72
C LYS A 47 1.86 -10.54 9.78
N ASP A 48 1.68 -10.26 8.50
CA ASP A 48 2.74 -10.38 7.50
C ASP A 48 3.74 -9.21 7.56
N ALA A 49 3.22 -7.99 7.72
CA ALA A 49 3.98 -6.76 7.89
C ALA A 49 4.88 -6.75 9.15
N MET A 50 4.51 -7.50 10.19
CA MET A 50 5.28 -7.65 11.42
C MET A 50 6.33 -8.78 11.37
N SER A 51 6.74 -9.23 10.18
CA SER A 51 7.75 -10.30 10.02
C SER A 51 9.15 -9.96 10.55
N GLY A 52 9.43 -8.68 10.81
CA GLY A 52 10.76 -8.19 11.22
C GLY A 52 11.72 -7.95 10.06
N ASP A 53 11.32 -8.25 8.82
CA ASP A 53 12.03 -7.91 7.60
C ASP A 53 11.40 -6.64 6.98
N TYR A 54 12.21 -5.58 6.90
CA TYR A 54 11.74 -4.30 6.37
C TYR A 54 11.47 -4.35 4.85
N ASN A 55 12.23 -5.14 4.08
CA ASN A 55 11.95 -5.30 2.65
C ASN A 55 10.65 -6.07 2.46
N HIS A 56 10.42 -7.09 3.27
CA HIS A 56 9.15 -7.82 3.29
C HIS A 56 7.98 -6.89 3.62
N LEU A 57 8.13 -6.03 4.65
CA LEU A 57 7.15 -5.00 4.98
C LEU A 57 6.82 -4.13 3.77
N LEU A 58 7.81 -3.67 3.01
CA LEU A 58 7.59 -2.84 1.82
C LEU A 58 6.81 -3.60 0.75
N CYS A 59 7.19 -4.85 0.45
CA CYS A 59 6.50 -5.68 -0.54
C CYS A 59 5.03 -5.88 -0.17
N VAL A 60 4.74 -6.38 1.05
CA VAL A 60 3.35 -6.67 1.46
C VAL A 60 2.51 -5.39 1.59
N SER A 61 3.13 -4.28 1.94
CA SER A 61 2.46 -2.98 1.98
C SER A 61 2.14 -2.47 0.58
N PHE A 62 3.03 -2.69 -0.38
CA PHE A 62 2.80 -2.34 -1.77
C PHE A 62 1.66 -3.16 -2.37
N ASP A 63 1.69 -4.48 -2.18
CA ASP A 63 0.64 -5.39 -2.65
C ASP A 63 -0.74 -5.01 -2.08
N MET A 64 -0.80 -4.61 -0.80
CA MET A 64 -2.06 -4.18 -0.18
C MET A 64 -2.55 -2.84 -0.76
N ILE A 65 -1.67 -1.88 -0.98
CA ILE A 65 -2.02 -0.60 -1.61
C ILE A 65 -2.49 -0.81 -3.06
N GLU A 66 -1.84 -1.70 -3.81
CA GLU A 66 -2.28 -2.08 -5.15
C GLU A 66 -3.67 -2.69 -5.14
N ARG A 67 -3.94 -3.62 -4.22
CA ARG A 67 -5.27 -4.21 -4.04
C ARG A 67 -6.32 -3.13 -3.75
N ILE A 68 -6.07 -2.25 -2.78
CA ILE A 68 -7.00 -1.17 -2.42
C ILE A 68 -7.29 -0.29 -3.63
N ASN A 69 -6.25 0.17 -4.33
CA ASN A 69 -6.41 1.01 -5.52
C ASN A 69 -7.20 0.29 -6.62
N LYS A 70 -6.93 -1.00 -6.86
CA LYS A 70 -7.64 -1.80 -7.86
C LYS A 70 -9.12 -1.95 -7.53
N ASP A 71 -9.46 -2.26 -6.28
CA ASP A 71 -10.83 -2.48 -5.85
C ASP A 71 -11.68 -1.21 -5.95
N ILE A 72 -11.07 -0.02 -5.86
CA ILE A 72 -11.76 1.27 -6.09
C ILE A 72 -11.63 1.79 -7.54
N GLY A 73 -11.16 0.97 -8.47
CA GLY A 73 -11.05 1.30 -9.91
C GLY A 73 -9.91 2.27 -10.25
N CYS A 74 -8.89 2.37 -9.41
CA CYS A 74 -7.67 3.12 -9.68
C CYS A 74 -6.58 2.18 -10.22
N ASP A 75 -6.28 2.29 -11.51
CA ASP A 75 -5.19 1.51 -12.11
C ASP A 75 -3.82 2.11 -11.74
N ILE A 76 -2.93 1.26 -11.25
CA ILE A 76 -1.49 1.55 -11.15
C ILE A 76 -0.90 1.23 -12.53
N SER A 77 -0.54 2.25 -13.30
CA SER A 77 0.20 2.07 -14.54
C SER A 77 1.70 2.04 -14.24
N ASP A 78 2.39 0.98 -14.66
CA ASP A 78 3.86 0.85 -14.58
C ASP A 78 4.63 1.89 -15.44
N ASP A 79 3.93 2.80 -16.11
CA ASP A 79 4.47 3.76 -17.08
C ASP A 79 5.22 4.97 -16.45
N ASP A 80 5.41 5.01 -15.14
CA ASP A 80 6.37 5.94 -14.54
C ASP A 80 7.80 5.41 -14.71
N GLN A 81 8.34 5.51 -15.93
CA GLN A 81 9.76 5.26 -16.18
C GLN A 81 10.60 6.19 -15.30
N ILE A 82 11.44 5.60 -14.43
CA ILE A 82 12.54 6.31 -13.78
C ILE A 82 13.55 6.67 -14.87
N VAL A 83 13.38 7.84 -15.50
CA VAL A 83 14.39 8.39 -16.39
C VAL A 83 15.57 8.85 -15.53
N LEU A 84 16.52 7.95 -15.30
CA LEU A 84 17.84 8.30 -14.80
C LEU A 84 18.54 9.14 -15.88
N ASN A 85 18.31 10.45 -15.85
CA ASN A 85 19.11 11.41 -16.60
C ASN A 85 20.55 11.37 -16.08
N LYS A 86 21.36 10.47 -16.65
CA LYS A 86 22.82 10.53 -16.53
C LYS A 86 23.27 11.80 -17.25
N GLN A 87 23.56 12.85 -16.50
CA GLN A 87 24.27 13.99 -17.07
C GLN A 87 25.66 13.53 -17.51
N PRO A 88 26.05 13.72 -18.78
CA PRO A 88 27.43 13.52 -19.18
C PRO A 88 28.28 14.65 -18.58
N LYS A 89 29.43 14.27 -18.01
CA LYS A 89 30.50 15.19 -17.60
C LYS A 89 31.07 15.94 -18.80
#